data_AF-A0A6M1ZET6-F1
#
_entry.id   AF-A0A6M1ZET6-F1
#
_cell.length_a   1.000
_cell.length_b   1.000
_cell.length_c   1.000
_cell.angle_alpha   90.00
_cell.angle_beta   90.00
_cell.angle_gamma   90.00
#
_symmetry.space_group_name_H-M   'P 1'
#
loop_
_entity.id
_entity.type
_entity.pdbx_description
1 polymer ?
#
loop_
_entity_poly.entity_id
_entity_poly.type
_entity_poly.pdbx_seq_one_letter_code
_entity_poly.pdbx_strand_id
1 'polypeptide(L)' 'MLKKVRSFFAQKKILEVDPPHLVKHPFIDEHIDTIKAYPFKKQIGYLHTSPEHMMKRLIAEGIENIYFLGHVFRKDEIG' A
#
# COMPACT_ATOMS: atom_id res chain seq x y z
N MET A 1 5.47 19.70 -0.37
CA MET A 1 6.21 18.66 -1.12
C MET A 1 5.26 17.71 -1.85
N LEU A 2 4.33 17.02 -1.17
CA LEU A 2 3.39 16.04 -1.76
C LEU A 2 2.61 16.57 -2.98
N LYS A 3 2.08 17.81 -2.93
CA LYS A 3 1.38 18.41 -4.07
C LYS A 3 2.23 18.45 -5.35
N LYS A 4 3.54 18.71 -5.24
CA LYS A 4 4.45 18.74 -6.41
C LYS A 4 4.59 17.35 -7.04
N VAL A 5 4.68 16.30 -6.21
CA VAL A 5 4.75 14.91 -6.66
C VAL A 5 3.47 14.52 -7.38
N ARG A 6 2.30 14.81 -6.80
CA ARG A 6 1.00 14.58 -7.46
C ARG A 6 0.89 15.32 -8.79
N SER A 7 1.30 16.60 -8.83
CA SER A 7 1.29 17.38 -10.08
C SER A 7 2.19 16.79 -11.16
N PHE A 8 3.36 16.25 -10.81
CA PHE A 8 4.26 15.58 -11.75
C PHE A 8 3.62 14.33 -12.38
N PHE A 9 3.03 13.46 -11.56
CA PHE A 9 2.35 12.26 -12.06
C PHE A 9 1.09 12.59 -12.87
N ALA A 10 0.32 13.59 -12.44
CA ALA A 10 -0.86 14.07 -13.16
C ALA A 10 -0.51 14.60 -14.57
N GLN A 11 0.58 15.37 -14.71
CA GLN A 11 1.07 15.84 -16.02
C GLN A 11 1.46 14.69 -16.96
N LYS A 12 1.92 13.57 -16.40
CA LYS A 12 2.26 12.34 -17.13
C LYS A 12 1.08 11.39 -17.35
N LYS A 13 -0.13 11.75 -16.90
CA LYS A 13 -1.33 10.90 -16.94
C LYS A 13 -1.15 9.56 -16.22
N ILE A 14 -0.38 9.56 -15.13
CA ILE A 14 -0.20 8.39 -14.25
C ILE A 14 -1.26 8.48 -13.15
N LEU A 15 -2.04 7.42 -12.96
CA LEU A 15 -3.20 7.37 -12.08
C LEU A 15 -2.79 7.17 -10.61
N GLU A 16 -3.29 8.03 -9.71
CA GLU A 16 -3.14 7.82 -8.27
C GLU A 16 -4.14 6.73 -7.82
N VAL A 17 -3.65 5.72 -7.10
CA VAL A 17 -4.49 4.65 -6.53
C VAL A 17 -4.40 4.66 -5.01
N ASP A 18 -5.46 4.20 -4.34
CA ASP A 18 -5.55 4.10 -2.87
C ASP A 18 -5.91 2.66 -2.45
N PRO A 19 -4.93 1.75 -2.39
CA PRO A 19 -5.16 0.37 -1.99
C PRO A 19 -5.55 0.26 -0.50
N PRO A 20 -6.25 -0.80 -0.09
CA PRO A 20 -6.62 -0.99 1.32
C PRO A 20 -5.40 -1.12 2.24
N HIS A 21 -5.36 -0.34 3.31
CA HIS A 21 -4.28 -0.41 4.32
C HIS A 21 -4.22 -1.76 5.06
N LEU A 22 -5.38 -2.39 5.26
CA LEU A 22 -5.50 -3.64 6.00
C LEU A 22 -5.74 -4.81 5.05
N VAL A 23 -4.87 -5.81 5.12
CA VAL A 23 -4.94 -7.04 4.33
C VAL A 23 -5.18 -8.26 5.21
N LYS A 24 -5.80 -9.30 4.64
CA LYS A 24 -6.13 -10.53 5.35
C LYS A 24 -4.90 -11.39 5.69
N HIS A 25 -3.88 -11.31 4.84
CA HIS A 25 -2.65 -12.08 4.97
C HIS A 25 -1.45 -11.13 5.00
N PRO A 26 -0.45 -11.39 5.85
CA PRO A 26 0.74 -10.57 5.90
C PRO A 26 1.56 -10.73 4.61
N PHE A 27 2.31 -9.69 4.27
CA PHE A 27 3.38 -9.81 3.28
C PHE A 27 4.53 -10.60 3.88
N ILE A 28 5.11 -11.49 3.08
CA ILE A 28 6.28 -12.28 3.47
C ILE A 28 7.50 -11.54 2.90
N ASP A 29 8.29 -10.95 3.79
CA ASP A 29 9.56 -10.32 3.51
C ASP A 29 10.53 -10.76 4.63
N GLU A 30 11.77 -11.11 4.28
CA GLU A 30 12.75 -11.67 5.22
C GLU A 30 13.15 -10.69 6.33
N HIS A 31 13.10 -9.39 6.05
CA HIS A 31 13.60 -8.35 6.95
C HIS A 31 12.53 -7.38 7.42
N ILE A 32 11.27 -7.56 6.98
CA ILE A 32 10.18 -6.64 7.29
C ILE A 32 9.02 -7.38 7.96
N ASP A 33 8.87 -7.13 9.26
CA ASP A 33 7.73 -7.59 10.03
C ASP A 33 6.47 -6.74 9.78
N THR A 34 5.31 -7.40 9.79
CA THR A 34 3.99 -6.75 9.65
C THR A 34 3.37 -6.39 11.00
N ILE A 35 2.61 -5.29 11.03
CA ILE A 35 1.81 -4.91 12.20
C ILE A 35 0.45 -5.61 12.13
N LYS A 36 0.12 -6.39 13.16
CA LYS A 36 -1.19 -7.02 13.33
C LYS A 36 -2.21 -6.01 13.85
N ALA A 37 -3.40 -6.00 13.25
CA ALA A 37 -4.53 -5.20 13.70
C ALA A 37 -5.79 -6.06 13.84
N TYR A 38 -6.67 -5.65 14.76
CA TYR A 38 -7.89 -6.36 15.11
C TYR A 38 -9.10 -5.46 14.79
N PRO A 39 -9.48 -5.30 13.51
CA PRO A 39 -10.58 -4.42 13.13
C PRO A 39 -11.94 -4.88 13.70
N PHE A 40 -12.07 -6.19 13.99
CA PHE A 40 -13.26 -6.79 14.57
C PHE A 40 -12.85 -7.81 15.63
N LYS A 41 -13.69 -8.02 16.66
CA LYS A 41 -13.40 -8.86 17.84
C LYS A 41 -12.81 -10.26 17.54
N LYS A 42 -13.11 -10.85 16.38
CA LYS A 42 -12.67 -12.21 16.00
C LYS A 42 -11.85 -12.26 14.70
N GLN A 43 -11.52 -11.12 14.10
CA GLN A 43 -10.80 -11.07 12.83
C GLN A 43 -9.46 -10.36 13.01
N ILE A 44 -8.42 -10.98 12.45
CA ILE A 44 -7.08 -10.42 12.40
C ILE A 44 -6.87 -9.91 10.98
N GLY A 45 -6.34 -8.71 10.87
CA GLY A 45 -5.76 -8.18 9.64
C GLY A 45 -4.33 -7.73 9.88
N TYR A 46 -3.64 -7.40 8.80
CA TYR A 46 -2.26 -6.97 8.80
C TYR A 46 -2.17 -5.65 8.05
N LEU A 47 -1.52 -4.64 8.64
CA LEU A 47 -1.22 -3.42 7.91
C LEU A 47 -0.15 -3.73 6.86
N HIS A 48 -0.35 -3.29 5.62
CA HIS A 48 0.61 -3.58 4.56
C HIS A 48 1.92 -2.81 4.75
N THR A 49 3.02 -3.48 4.47
CA THR A 49 4.38 -2.93 4.48
C THR A 49 4.74 -2.26 3.14
N SER A 50 3.97 -2.56 2.09
CA SER A 50 4.10 -2.04 0.73
C SER A 50 2.77 -2.21 -0.03
N PRO A 51 2.38 -1.27 -0.92
CA PRO A 51 1.20 -1.41 -1.78
C PRO A 51 1.42 -2.38 -2.96
N GLU A 52 2.63 -2.90 -3.16
CA GLU A 52 3.05 -3.62 -4.37
C GLU A 52 2.09 -4.72 -4.80
N HIS A 53 1.74 -5.65 -3.92
CA HIS A 53 0.90 -6.78 -4.30
C HIS A 53 -0.53 -6.37 -4.67
N MET A 54 -1.06 -5.30 -4.06
CA MET A 54 -2.36 -4.76 -4.42
C MET A 54 -2.29 -4.00 -5.75
N MET A 55 -1.22 -3.23 -5.97
CA MET A 55 -0.96 -2.57 -7.25
C MET A 55 -0.77 -3.58 -8.39
N LYS A 56 -0.08 -4.70 -8.16
CA LYS A 56 0.02 -5.79 -9.15
C LYS A 56 -1.34 -6.36 -9.54
N ARG A 57 -2.28 -6.45 -8.60
CA ARG A 57 -3.67 -6.87 -8.90
C ARG A 57 -4.39 -5.86 -9.78
N LEU A 58 -4.25 -4.56 -9.50
CA LEU A 58 -4.82 -3.50 -10.34
C LEU A 58 -4.24 -3.54 -11.76
N ILE A 59 -2.94 -3.79 -11.90
CA ILE A 59 -2.29 -3.99 -13.20
C ILE A 59 -2.83 -5.22 -13.92
N ALA A 60 -3.02 -6.34 -13.20
CA ALA A 60 -3.63 -7.53 -13.76
C ALA A 60 -5.09 -7.32 -14.20
N GLU A 61 -5.80 -6.37 -13.60
CA GLU A 61 -7.15 -5.92 -14.00
C GLU A 61 -7.13 -4.94 -15.18
N GLY A 62 -5.95 -4.62 -15.73
CA GLY A 62 -5.79 -3.77 -16.91
C GLY A 62 -5.52 -2.30 -16.59
N ILE A 63 -5.33 -1.93 -15.32
CA ILE A 63 -4.97 -0.57 -14.94
C ILE A 63 -3.46 -0.40 -15.08
N GLU A 64 -3.03 0.32 -16.10
CA GLU A 64 -1.61 0.42 -16.45
C GLU A 64 -0.83 1.38 -15.52
N ASN A 65 -0.51 2.58 -15.98
CA ASN A 65 0.40 3.50 -15.30
C ASN A 65 -0.23 4.03 -14.01
N ILE A 66 0.11 3.40 -12.89
CA ILE A 66 -0.39 3.73 -11.56
C ILE A 66 0.73 4.15 -10.61
N TYR A 67 0.39 4.98 -9.63
CA TYR A 67 1.25 5.31 -8.50
C TYR A 67 0.45 5.37 -7.20
N PHE A 68 1.12 5.11 -6.09
CA PHE A 68 0.58 5.25 -4.74
C PHE A 68 1.35 6.32 -3.99
N LEU A 69 0.64 7.18 -3.25
CA LEU A 69 1.22 8.18 -2.36
C LEU A 69 0.44 8.21 -1.05
N GLY A 70 0.77 7.27 -0.16
CA GLY A 70 0.14 7.12 1.15
C GLY A 70 1.08 6.48 2.16
N HIS A 71 0.52 6.02 3.27
CA HIS A 71 1.29 5.44 4.38
C HIS A 71 1.48 3.93 4.20
N VAL A 72 2.63 3.46 4.66
CA VAL A 72 2.93 2.03 4.82
C VAL A 72 3.35 1.80 6.27
N PHE A 73 3.20 0.56 6.74
CA PHE A 73 3.40 0.25 8.14
C PHE A 73 4.32 -0.95 8.28
N ARG A 74 5.46 -0.75 8.93
CA ARG A 74 6.46 -1.78 9.18
C ARG A 74 6.68 -1.85 10.68
N LYS A 75 6.60 -3.06 11.24
CA LYS A 75 6.73 -3.25 12.68
C LYS A 75 8.15 -2.85 13.09
N ASP A 76 8.27 -2.21 14.24
CA ASP A 76 9.54 -1.77 14.85
C ASP A 76 10.33 -0.69 14.08
N GLU A 77 9.84 -0.19 12.93
CA GLU A 77 10.37 1.03 12.32
C GLU A 77 9.82 2.28 13.02
N ILE A 78 10.71 3.19 13.43
CA ILE A 78 10.39 4.43 14.14
C ILE A 78 11.13 5.59 13.46
N GLY A 79 10.40 6.64 13.08
CA GLY A 79 10.92 7.83 12.39
C GLY A 79 9.83 8.52 11.57
#